data_AF-A0AAV4AAT5-F1
#
_entry.id   AF-A0AAV4AAT5-F1
#
_cell.length_a   1.000
_cell.length_b   1.000
_cell.length_c   1.000
_cell.angle_alpha   90.00
_cell.angle_beta   90.00
_cell.angle_gamma   90.00
#
_symmetry.space_group_name_H-M   'P 1'
#
loop_
_entity.id
_entity.type
_entity.pdbx_description
1 polymer ?
#
loop_
_entity_poly.entity_id
_entity_poly.type
_entity_poly.pdbx_seq_one_letter_code
_entity_poly.pdbx_strand_id
1 'polypeptide(L)'
;MQGCPVHCEGRPGHIFKRSLLLTFLKYHGKSNAIFGFVYKGGSVNREGRWAVSEEVYPLDSYPVYASGTSYIISRSAAVTLMKLCSHYPYFPIEDAFITGILATVGSIDRVHMRGVCYWAKLKPEPCAFVNDKIYIGNNMTETELRSIWRLQIDRGRSMNCEKLDALNSQKVKGEFDERW
;
A
#
# COMPACT_ATOMS: atom_id res chain seq x y z
N MET A 1 -34.73 -3.75 -30.50
CA MET A 1 -33.45 -4.38 -30.14
C MET A 1 -33.16 -4.01 -28.70
N GLN A 2 -32.94 -5.01 -27.84
CA GLN A 2 -33.03 -4.94 -26.39
C GLN A 2 -31.93 -4.09 -25.74
N GLY A 3 -32.33 -3.17 -24.86
CA GLY A 3 -31.49 -2.60 -23.81
C GLY A 3 -31.58 -3.47 -22.55
N CYS A 4 -30.44 -3.69 -21.91
CA CYS A 4 -30.32 -4.48 -20.67
C CYS A 4 -30.83 -3.66 -19.47
N PRO A 5 -31.75 -4.18 -18.64
CA PRO A 5 -32.25 -3.42 -17.49
C PRO A 5 -31.25 -3.49 -16.33
N VAL A 6 -30.69 -2.34 -15.97
CA VAL A 6 -29.98 -2.11 -14.69
C VAL A 6 -31.01 -2.01 -13.57
N HIS A 7 -31.37 -3.15 -12.99
CA HIS A 7 -32.01 -3.22 -11.68
C HIS A 7 -31.32 -4.30 -10.84
N CYS A 8 -30.36 -3.88 -10.02
CA CYS A 8 -29.87 -4.69 -8.91
C CYS A 8 -30.55 -4.17 -7.63
N GLU A 9 -31.74 -4.70 -7.33
CA GLU A 9 -32.35 -4.55 -6.02
C GLU A 9 -31.51 -5.32 -4.98
N GLY A 10 -31.02 -4.59 -3.97
CA GLY A 10 -30.27 -5.15 -2.87
C GLY A 10 -31.19 -5.84 -1.86
N ARG A 11 -30.97 -7.14 -1.62
CA ARG A 11 -31.47 -7.81 -0.42
C ARG A 11 -30.73 -7.28 0.82
N PRO A 12 -31.42 -6.94 1.92
CA PRO A 12 -30.78 -6.65 3.20
C PRO A 12 -30.23 -7.96 3.77
N GLY A 13 -28.91 -8.15 3.72
CA GLY A 13 -28.26 -9.32 4.32
C GLY A 13 -26.88 -9.68 3.78
N HIS A 14 -26.50 -9.23 2.58
CA HIS A 14 -25.19 -9.56 2.02
C HIS A 14 -24.60 -8.40 1.23
N ILE A 15 -24.05 -7.41 1.92
CA ILE A 15 -23.09 -6.48 1.32
C ILE A 15 -21.94 -7.35 0.82
N PHE A 16 -21.79 -7.51 -0.51
CA PHE A 16 -20.53 -7.96 -1.09
C PHE A 16 -19.48 -6.94 -0.62
N LYS A 17 -18.61 -7.30 0.33
CA LYS A 17 -17.44 -6.47 0.64
C LYS A 17 -16.63 -6.40 -0.66
N ARG A 18 -16.83 -5.34 -1.43
CA ARG A 18 -15.94 -4.99 -2.55
C ARG A 18 -14.54 -4.91 -1.93
N SER A 19 -13.54 -5.46 -2.63
CA SER A 19 -12.15 -5.31 -2.22
C SER A 19 -11.90 -3.86 -1.83
N LEU A 20 -11.46 -3.65 -0.59
CA LEU A 20 -11.24 -2.33 -0.03
C LEU A 20 -10.28 -1.49 -0.89
N LEU A 21 -9.32 -2.14 -1.56
CA LEU A 21 -8.45 -1.52 -2.55
C LEU A 21 -9.25 -0.92 -3.72
N LEU A 22 -10.23 -1.65 -4.26
CA LEU A 22 -11.09 -1.12 -5.33
C LEU A 22 -11.95 0.05 -4.82
N THR A 23 -12.44 -0.05 -3.59
CA THR A 23 -13.17 1.06 -2.95
C THR A 23 -12.28 2.29 -2.81
N PHE A 24 -11.07 2.13 -2.27
CA PHE A 24 -10.08 3.19 -2.15
C PHE A 24 -9.77 3.84 -3.51
N LEU A 25 -9.46 3.04 -4.54
CA LEU A 25 -9.15 3.56 -5.87
C LEU A 25 -10.35 4.22 -6.55
N LYS A 26 -11.58 3.84 -6.23
CA LYS A 26 -12.78 4.53 -6.72
C LYS A 26 -12.99 5.91 -6.11
N TYR A 27 -12.66 6.08 -4.83
CA TYR A 27 -12.85 7.35 -4.11
C TYR A 27 -11.64 8.27 -4.14
N HIS A 28 -10.43 7.71 -4.20
CA HIS A 28 -9.16 8.45 -4.10
C HIS A 28 -8.26 8.29 -5.33
N GLY A 29 -8.64 7.44 -6.29
CA GLY A 29 -7.88 7.26 -7.52
C GLY A 29 -7.78 8.56 -8.30
N LYS A 30 -6.57 8.88 -8.75
CA LYS A 30 -6.28 10.02 -9.60
C LYS A 30 -5.21 9.65 -10.63
N SER A 31 -5.19 10.40 -11.73
CA SER A 31 -4.13 10.32 -12.72
C SER A 31 -2.82 10.89 -12.17
N ASN A 32 -1.72 10.47 -12.79
CA ASN A 32 -0.37 10.96 -12.51
C ASN A 32 0.03 10.85 -11.04
N ALA A 33 -0.35 9.73 -10.41
CA ALA A 33 -0.06 9.45 -9.02
C ALA A 33 0.44 8.03 -8.79
N ILE A 34 1.16 7.89 -7.67
CA ILE A 34 1.62 6.67 -7.03
C ILE A 34 1.02 6.63 -5.63
N PHE A 35 0.42 5.50 -5.25
CA PHE A 35 -0.19 5.28 -3.94
C PHE A 35 0.59 4.23 -3.17
N GLY A 36 0.84 4.44 -1.89
CA GLY A 36 1.56 3.47 -1.05
C GLY A 36 1.91 4.03 0.32
N PHE A 37 2.78 3.33 1.05
CA PHE A 37 3.35 3.91 2.27
C PHE A 37 4.44 4.91 1.88
N VAL A 38 4.13 6.21 1.99
CA VAL A 38 5.04 7.28 1.54
C VAL A 38 6.00 7.70 2.66
N TYR A 39 7.29 7.67 2.36
CA TYR A 39 8.35 8.28 3.17
C TYR A 39 8.58 9.74 2.73
N LYS A 40 8.70 10.64 3.71
CA LYS A 40 9.02 12.06 3.51
C LYS A 40 10.51 12.33 3.72
N GLY A 41 11.37 11.62 3.00
CA GLY A 41 12.83 11.76 3.09
C GLY A 41 13.49 10.63 3.88
N GLY A 42 13.77 9.51 3.21
CA GLY A 42 14.51 8.40 3.79
C GLY A 42 16.01 8.60 3.66
N SER A 43 16.78 8.33 4.71
CA SER A 43 18.24 8.38 4.67
C SER A 43 18.81 7.39 3.67
N VAL A 44 19.83 7.82 2.95
CA VAL A 44 20.60 6.94 2.08
C VAL A 44 21.54 6.11 2.94
N ASN A 45 21.32 4.80 2.96
CA ASN A 45 22.26 3.90 3.63
C ASN A 45 23.56 3.88 2.84
N ARG A 46 24.68 4.14 3.50
CA ARG A 46 26.03 4.04 2.89
C ARG A 46 26.63 2.64 3.03
N GLU A 47 26.01 1.79 3.83
CA GLU A 47 26.49 0.44 4.16
C GLU A 47 25.34 -0.58 4.17
N GLY A 48 25.69 -1.87 4.10
CA GLY A 48 24.76 -2.98 4.16
C GLY A 48 24.06 -3.29 2.83
N ARG A 49 22.98 -4.09 2.89
CA ARG A 49 22.27 -4.62 1.71
C ARG A 49 21.74 -3.52 0.77
N TRP A 50 21.39 -2.38 1.33
CA TRP A 50 20.77 -1.25 0.63
C TRP A 50 21.74 -0.07 0.48
N ALA A 51 23.05 -0.34 0.51
CA ALA A 51 24.08 0.66 0.39
C ALA A 51 24.05 1.37 -0.97
N VAL A 52 24.17 2.70 -0.97
CA VAL A 52 24.38 3.52 -2.16
C VAL A 52 25.55 4.47 -1.88
N SER A 53 26.60 4.35 -2.69
CA SER A 53 27.78 5.21 -2.56
C SER A 53 27.45 6.67 -2.89
N GLU A 54 28.24 7.59 -2.35
CA GLU A 54 28.13 9.03 -2.68
C GLU A 54 28.37 9.31 -4.16
N GLU A 55 29.21 8.49 -4.81
CA GLU A 55 29.45 8.56 -6.26
C GLU A 55 28.17 8.30 -7.08
N VAL A 56 27.33 7.36 -6.63
CA VAL A 56 26.05 7.03 -7.28
C VAL A 56 24.97 8.03 -6.89
N TYR A 57 24.93 8.43 -5.62
CA TYR A 57 23.95 9.39 -5.10
C TYR A 57 24.57 10.26 -4.00
N PRO A 58 24.95 11.51 -4.31
CA PRO A 58 25.73 12.34 -3.39
C PRO A 58 24.90 12.93 -2.24
N LEU A 59 23.57 12.88 -2.31
CA LEU A 59 22.72 13.41 -1.25
C LEU A 59 22.51 12.36 -0.15
N ASP A 60 22.31 12.82 1.08
CA ASP A 60 22.13 11.94 2.24
C ASP A 60 20.69 11.47 2.45
N SER A 61 19.75 12.01 1.69
CA SER A 61 18.35 11.60 1.74
C SER A 61 17.73 11.51 0.35
N TYR A 62 16.86 10.52 0.18
CA TYR A 62 16.04 10.39 -1.02
C TYR A 62 14.92 11.42 -1.03
N PRO A 63 14.41 11.81 -2.21
CA PRO A 63 13.16 12.57 -2.31
C PRO A 63 11.98 11.76 -1.76
N VAL A 64 10.80 12.39 -1.66
CA VAL A 64 9.57 11.71 -1.26
C VAL A 64 9.32 10.49 -2.16
N TYR A 65 9.22 9.30 -1.56
CA TYR A 65 9.05 8.03 -2.29
C TYR A 65 8.07 7.10 -1.56
N ALA A 66 7.54 6.11 -2.28
CA ALA A 66 6.70 5.05 -1.70
C ALA A 66 7.55 3.82 -1.39
N SER A 67 7.32 3.17 -0.24
CA SER A 67 8.05 1.97 0.17
C SER A 67 7.85 0.80 -0.80
N GLY A 68 8.94 0.11 -1.11
CA GLY A 68 8.99 -1.09 -1.95
C GLY A 68 8.28 -2.33 -1.41
N THR A 69 7.62 -2.24 -0.25
CA THR A 69 6.69 -3.31 0.18
C THR A 69 5.53 -3.44 -0.82
N SER A 70 5.02 -2.29 -1.28
CA SER A 70 4.04 -2.21 -2.35
C SER A 70 3.68 -0.77 -2.66
N TYR A 71 3.36 -0.53 -3.93
CA TYR A 71 2.77 0.72 -4.39
C TYR A 71 1.85 0.45 -5.60
N ILE A 72 0.92 1.36 -5.85
CA ILE A 72 0.01 1.33 -6.99
C ILE A 72 0.31 2.53 -7.86
N ILE A 73 0.49 2.32 -9.15
CA ILE A 73 0.85 3.38 -10.10
C ILE A 73 -0.31 3.60 -11.06
N SER A 74 -0.76 4.85 -11.17
CA SER A 74 -1.73 5.22 -12.22
C SER A 74 -1.14 5.01 -13.61
N ARG A 75 -1.96 4.64 -14.60
CA ARG A 75 -1.48 4.38 -15.97
C ARG A 75 -0.68 5.55 -16.55
N SER A 76 -1.10 6.79 -16.34
CA SER A 76 -0.38 7.97 -16.86
C SER A 76 0.96 8.20 -16.16
N ALA A 77 1.05 7.91 -14.86
CA ALA A 77 2.33 7.92 -14.14
C ALA A 77 3.28 6.85 -14.69
N ALA A 78 2.78 5.62 -14.91
CA ALA A 78 3.59 4.52 -15.46
C ALA A 78 4.16 4.85 -16.84
N VAL A 79 3.36 5.46 -17.73
CA VAL A 79 3.85 5.91 -19.05
C VAL A 79 4.95 6.97 -18.91
N THR A 80 4.81 7.91 -17.98
CA THR A 80 5.81 8.95 -17.72
C THR A 80 7.10 8.35 -17.16
N LEU A 81 7.00 7.47 -16.16
CA LEU A 81 8.14 6.77 -15.58
C LEU A 81 8.90 5.96 -16.63
N MET A 82 8.20 5.20 -17.48
CA MET A 82 8.82 4.40 -18.54
C MET A 82 9.63 5.25 -19.52
N LYS A 83 9.15 6.45 -19.87
CA LYS A 83 9.89 7.38 -20.73
C LYS A 83 11.11 7.96 -20.03
N LEU A 84 11.00 8.25 -18.72
CA LEU A 84 12.13 8.78 -17.96
C LEU A 84 13.19 7.71 -17.74
N CYS A 85 12.82 6.47 -17.42
CA CYS A 85 13.77 5.38 -17.15
C CYS A 85 14.82 5.21 -18.26
N SER A 86 14.47 5.41 -19.54
CA SER A 86 15.42 5.28 -20.65
C SER A 86 16.51 6.36 -20.70
N HIS A 87 16.38 7.42 -19.91
CA HIS A 87 17.31 8.55 -19.86
C HIS A 87 18.16 8.59 -18.59
N TYR A 88 17.95 7.67 -17.65
CA TYR A 88 18.68 7.63 -16.39
C TYR A 88 19.52 6.36 -16.29
N PRO A 89 20.71 6.43 -15.65
CA PRO A 89 21.49 5.24 -15.37
C PRO A 89 20.75 4.32 -14.38
N TYR A 90 21.21 3.07 -14.29
CA TYR A 90 20.74 2.14 -13.29
C TYR A 90 20.94 2.69 -11.87
N PHE A 91 19.94 2.49 -11.02
CA PHE A 91 19.97 2.85 -9.61
C PHE A 91 19.62 1.63 -8.75
N PRO A 92 20.39 1.30 -7.71
CA PRO A 92 20.27 0.01 -7.00
C PRO A 92 19.01 -0.10 -6.13
N ILE A 93 18.46 1.02 -5.67
CA ILE A 93 17.29 1.05 -4.80
C ILE A 93 16.06 1.40 -5.64
N GLU A 94 15.35 0.36 -6.09
CA GLU A 94 14.24 0.47 -7.05
C GLU A 94 13.14 1.43 -6.60
N ASP A 95 12.68 1.32 -5.37
CA ASP A 95 11.56 2.12 -4.86
C ASP A 95 11.94 3.59 -4.71
N ALA A 96 13.15 3.88 -4.22
CA ALA A 96 13.72 5.24 -4.21
C ALA A 96 13.93 5.79 -5.62
N PHE A 97 14.33 4.96 -6.59
CA PHE A 97 14.55 5.38 -7.97
C PHE A 97 13.24 5.69 -8.70
N ILE A 98 12.35 4.70 -8.79
CA ILE A 98 11.13 4.77 -9.59
C ILE A 98 10.11 5.69 -8.92
N THR A 99 9.85 5.51 -7.63
CA THR A 99 8.79 6.25 -6.92
C THR A 99 9.26 7.53 -6.23
N GLY A 100 10.58 7.73 -6.16
CA GLY A 100 11.22 8.93 -5.62
C GLY A 100 11.83 9.80 -6.71
N ILE A 101 13.00 9.44 -7.22
CA ILE A 101 13.80 10.25 -8.16
C ILE A 101 13.01 10.52 -9.45
N LEU A 102 12.61 9.48 -10.16
CA LEU A 102 11.91 9.62 -11.45
C LEU A 102 10.51 10.21 -11.27
N ALA A 103 9.81 9.85 -10.20
CA ALA A 103 8.52 10.44 -9.87
C ALA A 103 8.62 11.95 -9.59
N THR A 104 9.71 12.40 -8.96
CA THR A 104 9.98 13.82 -8.72
C THR A 104 10.21 14.55 -10.03
N VAL A 105 11.06 14.00 -10.91
CA VAL A 105 11.33 14.56 -12.25
C VAL A 105 10.06 14.62 -13.10
N GLY A 106 9.27 13.55 -13.08
CA GLY A 106 8.00 13.46 -13.81
C GLY A 106 6.83 14.21 -13.19
N SER A 107 7.05 14.95 -12.09
CA SER A 107 5.99 15.66 -11.35
C SER A 107 4.80 14.76 -11.00
N ILE A 108 5.09 13.51 -10.61
CA ILE A 108 4.10 12.47 -10.31
C ILE A 108 3.78 12.52 -8.82
N ASP A 109 2.52 12.62 -8.45
CA ASP A 109 2.10 12.69 -7.05
C ASP A 109 2.41 11.40 -6.28
N ARG A 110 2.84 11.53 -5.02
CA ARG A 110 2.90 10.41 -4.07
C ARG A 110 1.78 10.58 -3.05
N VAL A 111 0.87 9.61 -2.98
CA VAL A 111 -0.29 9.62 -2.09
C VAL A 111 -0.10 8.57 -1.01
N HIS A 112 -0.05 9.02 0.24
CA HIS A 112 0.07 8.12 1.37
C HIS A 112 -1.22 7.30 1.55
N MET A 113 -1.10 5.98 1.53
CA MET A 113 -2.19 5.03 1.73
C MET A 113 -2.04 4.37 3.10
N ARG A 114 -2.97 4.68 4.02
CA ARG A 114 -3.04 4.02 5.33
C ARG A 114 -3.30 2.52 5.13
N GLY A 115 -2.78 1.69 6.04
CA GLY A 115 -2.96 0.23 6.02
C GLY A 115 -2.05 -0.51 5.02
N VAL A 116 -1.13 0.16 4.36
CA VAL A 116 0.04 -0.48 3.74
C VAL A 116 1.12 -0.63 4.80
N CYS A 117 1.57 -1.85 5.06
CA CYS A 117 2.76 -2.06 5.89
C CYS A 117 4.01 -1.62 5.12
N TYR A 118 4.94 -1.01 5.85
CA TYR A 118 6.31 -0.83 5.38
C TYR A 118 7.20 -1.91 5.99
N TRP A 119 8.42 -2.04 5.47
CA TRP A 119 9.31 -3.18 5.73
C TRP A 119 9.56 -3.48 7.21
N ALA A 120 9.57 -2.47 8.09
CA ALA A 120 9.87 -2.66 9.52
C ALA A 120 8.64 -2.93 10.38
N LYS A 121 7.43 -3.01 9.82
CA LYS A 121 6.23 -3.30 10.59
C LYS A 121 6.16 -4.79 10.91
N LEU A 122 5.76 -5.11 12.15
CA LEU A 122 5.47 -6.47 12.60
C LEU A 122 4.48 -7.16 11.66
N LYS A 123 4.59 -8.48 11.58
CA LYS A 123 3.68 -9.35 10.84
C LYS A 123 2.22 -8.99 11.21
N PRO A 124 1.39 -8.60 10.24
CA PRO A 124 0.01 -8.22 10.51
C PRO A 124 -0.85 -9.38 11.04
N GLU A 125 -1.75 -9.06 11.97
CA GLU A 125 -2.76 -10.00 12.44
C GLU A 125 -3.79 -10.30 11.33
N PRO A 126 -4.22 -11.57 11.13
CA PRO A 126 -5.13 -11.95 10.05
C PRO A 126 -6.45 -11.16 10.01
N CYS A 127 -7.06 -10.89 11.16
CA CYS A 127 -8.31 -10.13 11.23
C CYS A 127 -8.15 -8.66 10.83
N ALA A 128 -6.93 -8.08 10.87
CA ALA A 128 -6.70 -6.73 10.40
C ALA A 128 -6.93 -6.59 8.88
N PHE A 129 -6.74 -7.66 8.11
CA PHE A 129 -7.10 -7.68 6.70
C PHE A 129 -8.62 -7.76 6.52
N VAL A 130 -9.30 -8.65 7.25
CA VAL A 130 -10.76 -8.85 7.14
C VAL A 130 -11.52 -7.58 7.51
N ASN A 131 -11.03 -6.88 8.53
CA ASN A 131 -11.62 -5.66 9.06
C ASN A 131 -11.09 -4.39 8.38
N ASP A 132 -10.47 -4.53 7.21
CA ASP A 132 -10.11 -3.41 6.34
C ASP A 132 -9.11 -2.41 6.97
N LYS A 133 -8.34 -2.86 7.97
CA LYS A 133 -7.29 -2.07 8.63
C LYS A 133 -5.95 -2.15 7.90
N ILE A 134 -5.67 -3.31 7.27
CA ILE A 134 -4.45 -3.58 6.51
C ILE A 134 -4.82 -4.15 5.14
N TYR A 135 -4.15 -3.64 4.11
CA TYR A 135 -4.35 -4.00 2.71
C TYR A 135 -3.21 -4.86 2.21
N ILE A 136 -2.00 -4.49 2.62
CA ILE A 136 -0.75 -5.07 2.15
C ILE A 136 0.15 -5.26 3.35
N GLY A 137 0.60 -6.48 3.53
CA GLY A 137 1.50 -6.89 4.60
C GLY A 137 2.76 -7.52 4.05
N ASN A 138 3.81 -7.52 4.87
CA ASN A 138 5.09 -8.17 4.61
C ASN A 138 5.35 -9.26 5.65
N ASN A 139 6.43 -10.02 5.44
CA ASN A 139 6.92 -11.03 6.38
C ASN A 139 5.87 -12.11 6.73
N MET A 140 5.16 -12.60 5.72
CA MET A 140 4.17 -13.67 5.84
C MET A 140 4.60 -14.91 5.06
N THR A 141 4.32 -16.09 5.61
CA THR A 141 4.51 -17.36 4.92
C THR A 141 3.37 -17.64 3.93
N GLU A 142 3.59 -18.54 2.99
CA GLU A 142 2.55 -18.98 2.05
C GLU A 142 1.29 -19.50 2.78
N THR A 143 1.48 -20.29 3.83
CA THR A 143 0.37 -20.84 4.64
C THR A 143 -0.45 -19.73 5.29
N GLU A 144 0.21 -18.68 5.80
CA GLU A 144 -0.45 -17.53 6.41
C GLU A 144 -1.23 -16.73 5.37
N LEU A 145 -0.64 -16.47 4.20
CA LEU A 145 -1.32 -15.80 3.09
C LEU A 145 -2.56 -16.58 2.64
N ARG A 146 -2.46 -17.91 2.50
CA ARG A 146 -3.60 -18.78 2.16
C ARG A 146 -4.67 -18.78 3.24
N SER A 147 -4.28 -18.72 4.51
CA SER A 147 -5.21 -18.64 5.65
C SER A 147 -5.94 -17.29 5.66
N ILE A 148 -5.23 -16.19 5.48
CA ILE A 148 -5.82 -14.85 5.35
C ILE A 148 -6.78 -14.80 4.16
N TRP A 149 -6.42 -15.38 3.01
CA TRP A 149 -7.30 -15.45 1.85
C TRP A 149 -8.60 -16.20 2.15
N ARG A 150 -8.52 -17.36 2.84
CA ARG A 150 -9.71 -18.11 3.27
C ARG A 150 -10.57 -17.32 4.25
N LEU A 151 -9.95 -16.59 5.18
CA LEU A 151 -10.63 -15.69 6.11
C LEU A 151 -11.33 -14.53 5.41
N GLN A 152 -10.74 -14.00 4.34
CA GLN A 152 -11.40 -12.97 3.54
C GLN A 152 -12.64 -13.52 2.82
N ILE A 153 -12.54 -14.73 2.26
CA ILE A 153 -13.68 -15.41 1.63
C ILE A 153 -14.80 -15.69 2.64
N ASP A 154 -14.44 -16.18 3.83
CA ASP A 154 -15.42 -16.50 4.87
C ASP A 154 -15.88 -15.30 5.71
N ARG A 155 -15.32 -14.11 5.43
CA ARG A 155 -15.56 -12.84 6.13
C ARG A 155 -15.19 -12.87 7.62
N GLY A 156 -14.13 -13.58 7.97
CA GLY A 156 -13.60 -13.69 9.33
C GLY A 156 -14.46 -14.52 10.27
N ARG A 157 -15.42 -15.30 9.74
CA ARG A 157 -16.34 -16.10 10.56
C ARG A 157 -15.61 -17.20 11.31
N SER A 158 -14.65 -17.88 10.66
CA SER A 158 -13.93 -18.99 11.28
C SER A 158 -13.03 -18.56 12.44
N MET A 159 -12.56 -17.31 12.45
CA MET A 159 -11.75 -16.74 13.54
C MET A 159 -12.51 -15.76 14.44
N ASN A 160 -13.80 -15.55 14.21
CA ASN A 160 -14.62 -14.60 14.96
C ASN A 160 -14.00 -13.19 15.01
N CYS A 161 -13.57 -12.69 13.85
CA CYS A 161 -12.84 -11.43 13.74
C CYS A 161 -13.60 -10.20 14.28
N GLU A 162 -14.93 -10.26 14.35
CA GLU A 162 -15.76 -9.21 14.96
C GLU A 162 -15.52 -9.07 16.47
N LYS A 163 -15.41 -10.19 17.19
CA LYS A 163 -15.16 -10.18 18.65
C LYS A 163 -13.73 -9.77 18.97
N LEU A 164 -12.76 -10.22 18.17
CA LEU A 164 -11.34 -9.89 18.37
C LEU A 164 -11.04 -8.40 18.15
N ASP A 165 -11.74 -7.78 17.19
CA ASP A 165 -11.63 -6.33 16.97
C ASP A 165 -12.16 -5.52 18.16
N ALA A 166 -13.28 -5.93 18.74
CA ALA A 166 -13.85 -5.27 19.92
C ALA A 166 -12.92 -5.32 21.14
N LEU A 167 -12.21 -6.45 21.34
CA LEU A 167 -11.24 -6.64 22.42
C LEU A 167 -9.97 -5.80 22.22
N ASN A 168 -9.47 -5.70 20.98
CA ASN A 168 -8.28 -4.91 20.68
C ASN A 168 -8.55 -3.40 20.69
N SER A 169 -9.73 -2.94 20.28
CA SER A 169 -10.13 -1.53 20.38
C SER A 169 -10.30 -1.03 21.81
N GLN A 170 -10.57 -1.92 22.78
CA GLN A 170 -10.56 -1.58 24.21
C GLN A 170 -9.13 -1.44 24.77
N LYS A 171 -8.14 -2.17 24.26
CA LYS A 171 -6.73 -2.04 24.64
C LYS A 171 -6.06 -0.78 24.09
N VAL A 172 -6.37 -0.37 22.86
CA VAL A 172 -5.70 0.76 22.17
C VAL A 172 -6.17 2.14 22.66
N LYS A 173 -7.31 2.23 23.37
CA LYS A 173 -7.81 3.50 23.95
C LYS A 173 -6.88 4.10 25.03
N GLY A 174 -5.82 3.42 25.44
CA GLY A 174 -4.85 3.90 26.43
C GLY A 174 -3.58 4.55 25.88
N GLU A 175 -3.33 4.57 24.56
CA GLU A 175 -1.96 4.83 24.03
C GLU A 175 -1.87 5.66 22.73
N PHE A 176 -2.80 6.58 22.45
CA PHE A 176 -2.67 7.47 21.27
C PHE A 176 -2.48 8.95 21.67
N ASP A 177 -1.22 9.44 21.56
CA ASP A 177 -0.84 10.85 21.39
C ASP A 177 -0.93 11.19 19.89
N GLU A 178 -1.76 12.19 19.54
CA GLU A 178 -2.04 12.66 18.19
C GLU A 178 -0.94 13.57 17.63
N ARG A 179 0.26 13.03 17.42
CA ARG A 179 1.26 13.67 16.55
C ARG A 179 1.81 12.62 15.62
N TRP A 180 1.32 12.60 14.37
CA TRP A 180 2.06 12.44 13.10
C TRP A 180 1.09 12.54 11.91
#